data_AF-A0A699YVY9-F1
#
_entry.id   AF-A0A699YVY9-F1
#
_cell.length_a   1.000
_cell.length_b   1.000
_cell.length_c   1.000
_cell.angle_alpha   90.00
_cell.angle_beta   90.00
_cell.angle_gamma   90.00
#
_symmetry.space_group_name_H-M   'P 1'
#
loop_
_entity.id
_entity.type
_entity.pdbx_description
1 polymer ?
#
loop_
_entity_poly.entity_id
_entity_poly.type
_entity_poly.pdbx_seq_one_letter_code
_entity_poly.pdbx_strand_id
1 'polypeptide(L)'
;MDKLEPVSSWKQFGGWNRRYKVKSSSLGGTDTVFTVYTPPAAENGPVPVVYFLSGLTCTDDNFITKAGAQAAASRLGLALVAPDTSPRGLGVEGEAESWDFGVGAGFYLNATQP
;
A
#
# COMPACT_ATOMS: atom_id res chain seq x y z
N MET A 1 4.35 10.99 -15.09
CA MET A 1 4.37 10.45 -13.72
C MET A 1 3.01 10.72 -13.12
N ASP A 2 2.35 9.69 -12.59
CA ASP A 2 1.04 9.84 -11.96
C ASP A 2 1.18 10.74 -10.73
N LYS A 3 0.24 11.68 -10.55
CA LYS A 3 0.27 12.66 -9.46
C LYS A 3 -0.07 11.97 -8.14
N LEU A 4 0.82 12.07 -7.15
CA LEU A 4 0.56 11.59 -5.79
C LEU A 4 -0.29 12.62 -5.03
N GLU A 5 -1.45 12.20 -4.54
CA GLU A 5 -2.31 12.98 -3.66
C GLU A 5 -2.08 12.54 -2.21
N PRO A 6 -1.58 13.40 -1.32
CA PRO A 6 -1.41 13.06 0.09
C PRO A 6 -2.79 12.92 0.77
N VAL A 7 -2.98 11.80 1.48
CA VAL A 7 -4.23 11.48 2.20
C VAL A 7 -4.07 11.75 3.69
N SER A 8 -2.99 11.24 4.30
CA SER A 8 -2.70 11.46 5.72
C SER A 8 -1.21 11.24 6.03
N SER A 9 -0.76 11.74 7.18
CA SER A 9 0.60 11.50 7.67
C SER A 9 0.66 11.52 9.20
N TRP A 10 1.49 10.65 9.77
CA TRP A 10 1.71 10.60 11.22
C TRP A 10 3.13 10.12 11.55
N LYS A 11 3.65 10.59 12.69
CA LYS A 11 4.97 10.19 13.19
C LYS A 11 4.92 8.86 13.93
N GLN A 12 5.94 8.04 13.76
CA GLN A 12 6.10 6.78 14.51
C GLN A 12 7.58 6.37 14.56
N PHE A 13 8.09 6.08 15.76
CA PHE A 13 9.50 5.68 15.98
C PHE A 13 10.53 6.59 15.29
N GLY A 14 10.31 7.90 15.38
CA GLY A 14 11.16 8.93 14.75
C GLY A 14 10.98 9.12 13.24
N GLY A 15 10.33 8.16 12.56
CA GLY A 15 10.00 8.25 11.14
C GLY A 15 8.58 8.74 10.87
N TRP A 16 8.17 8.66 9.61
CA TRP A 16 6.85 9.08 9.13
C TRP A 16 6.16 7.98 8.37
N ASN A 17 4.92 7.67 8.73
CA ASN A 17 3.98 7.00 7.83
C ASN A 17 3.25 8.08 7.02
N ARG A 18 3.20 7.90 5.70
CA ARG A 18 2.47 8.79 4.79
C ARG A 18 1.63 7.96 3.85
N ARG A 19 0.34 8.27 3.79
CA ARG A 19 -0.64 7.62 2.93
C ARG A 19 -0.89 8.48 1.71
N TYR A 20 -0.85 7.86 0.54
CA TYR A 20 -1.03 8.52 -0.74
C TYR A 20 -2.14 7.84 -1.52
N LYS A 21 -2.87 8.63 -2.31
CA LYS A 21 -3.76 8.18 -3.36
C LYS A 21 -3.15 8.52 -4.71
N VAL A 22 -3.27 7.61 -5.67
CA VAL A 22 -2.77 7.81 -7.03
C VAL A 22 -3.72 7.16 -8.02
N LYS A 23 -3.90 7.77 -9.18
CA LYS A 23 -4.57 7.15 -10.31
C LYS A 23 -3.59 6.20 -11.01
N SER A 24 -3.83 4.89 -10.95
CA SER A 24 -2.88 3.89 -11.44
C SER A 24 -3.19 3.47 -12.88
N SER A 25 -2.26 3.72 -13.79
CA SER A 25 -2.34 3.24 -15.17
C SER A 25 -2.35 1.70 -15.26
N SER A 26 -1.64 1.00 -14.37
CA SER A 26 -1.62 -0.48 -14.35
C SER A 26 -2.93 -1.10 -13.86
N LEU A 27 -3.75 -0.32 -13.15
CA LEU A 27 -5.07 -0.74 -12.66
C LEU A 27 -6.20 -0.10 -13.50
N GLY A 28 -5.95 0.15 -14.79
CA GLY A 28 -6.95 0.68 -15.72
C GLY A 28 -7.33 2.15 -15.49
N GLY A 29 -6.47 2.93 -14.83
CA GLY A 29 -6.76 4.33 -14.50
C GLY A 29 -7.63 4.50 -13.25
N THR A 30 -7.66 3.49 -12.39
CA THR A 30 -8.41 3.49 -11.13
C THR A 30 -7.61 4.13 -10.01
N ASP A 31 -8.30 4.81 -9.10
CA ASP A 31 -7.66 5.34 -7.90
C ASP A 31 -7.27 4.20 -6.97
N THR A 32 -6.03 4.23 -6.48
CA THR A 32 -5.51 3.28 -5.50
C THR A 32 -4.78 4.02 -4.39
N VAL A 33 -4.72 3.40 -3.21
CA VAL A 33 -4.07 3.93 -2.02
C VAL A 33 -2.92 3.03 -1.58
N PHE A 34 -1.87 3.66 -1.08
CA PHE A 34 -0.75 2.95 -0.49
C PHE A 34 -0.15 3.80 0.64
N THR A 35 0.49 3.12 1.59
CA THR A 35 1.18 3.78 2.71
C THR A 35 2.67 3.52 2.64
N VAL A 36 3.46 4.57 2.89
CA VAL A 36 4.92 4.52 2.96
C VAL A 36 5.39 4.93 4.35
N TYR A 37 6.14 4.05 5.02
CA TYR A 37 6.95 4.42 6.17
C TYR A 37 8.34 4.85 5.72
N THR A 38 8.78 6.04 6.14
CA THR A 38 10.15 6.53 5.94
C THR A 38 10.86 6.61 7.31
N PRO A 39 12.01 5.95 7.49
CA PRO A 39 12.76 5.98 8.74
C PRO A 39 13.49 7.32 8.90
N PRO A 40 13.96 7.68 10.11
CA PRO A 40 14.77 8.89 10.32
C PRO A 40 15.99 8.97 9.39
N ALA A 41 16.61 7.82 9.10
CA ALA A 41 17.76 7.73 8.20
C ALA A 41 17.50 8.30 6.80
N ALA A 42 16.24 8.32 6.34
CA ALA A 42 15.85 8.88 5.05
C ALA A 42 16.05 10.40 4.95
N GLU A 43 16.21 11.11 6.07
CA GLU A 43 16.56 12.54 6.09
C GLU A 43 17.99 12.79 5.59
N ASN A 44 18.86 11.79 5.66
CA ASN A 44 20.27 11.89 5.26
C ASN A 44 20.53 11.34 3.85
N GLY A 45 19.53 10.78 3.18
CA GLY A 45 19.66 10.23 1.84
C GLY A 45 18.74 9.02 1.57
N PRO A 46 18.85 8.40 0.39
CA PRO A 46 18.06 7.22 0.05
C PRO A 46 18.31 6.05 1.00
N VAL A 47 17.25 5.30 1.28
CA VAL A 47 17.29 4.09 2.13
C VAL A 47 16.77 2.87 1.36
N PRO A 48 17.18 1.64 1.72
CA PRO A 48 16.58 0.44 1.14
C PRO A 48 15.08 0.37 1.43
N VAL A 49 14.33 -0.21 0.50
CA VAL A 49 12.86 -0.30 0.55
C VAL A 49 12.42 -1.75 0.66
N VAL A 50 11.51 -2.02 1.59
CA VAL A 50 10.80 -3.30 1.70
C VAL A 50 9.35 -3.09 1.30
N TYR A 51 8.89 -3.87 0.32
CA TYR A 51 7.47 -3.95 -0.05
C TYR A 51 6.81 -5.06 0.74
N PHE A 52 5.75 -4.74 1.47
CA PHE A 52 4.93 -5.73 2.15
C PHE A 52 3.61 -5.92 1.41
N LEU A 53 3.39 -7.11 0.89
CA LEU A 53 2.20 -7.49 0.14
C LEU A 53 1.19 -8.16 1.10
N SER A 54 0.12 -7.44 1.43
CA SER A 54 -0.90 -7.90 2.38
C SER A 54 -1.77 -9.04 1.83
N GLY A 55 -2.35 -9.84 2.73
CA GLY A 55 -3.20 -10.97 2.34
C GLY A 55 -4.64 -10.59 1.96
N LEU A 56 -5.48 -11.61 1.80
CA LEU A 56 -6.90 -11.46 1.47
C LEU A 56 -7.62 -10.48 2.39
N THR A 57 -8.59 -9.76 1.84
CA THR A 57 -9.45 -8.74 2.49
C THR A 57 -8.72 -7.50 3.03
N CYS A 58 -7.39 -7.48 3.04
CA CYS A 58 -6.62 -6.38 3.60
C CYS A 58 -6.59 -5.15 2.70
N THR A 59 -6.25 -4.01 3.29
CA THR A 59 -5.92 -2.74 2.64
C THR A 59 -4.46 -2.35 2.93
N ASP A 60 -4.04 -1.17 2.45
CA ASP A 60 -2.74 -0.58 2.74
C ASP A 60 -2.47 -0.33 4.24
N ASP A 61 -3.53 -0.24 5.05
CA ASP A 61 -3.43 0.16 6.46
C ASP A 61 -3.21 -1.02 7.42
N ASN A 62 -3.65 -2.23 7.07
CA ASN A 62 -3.65 -3.35 8.02
C ASN A 62 -2.25 -3.71 8.53
N PHE A 63 -1.27 -3.81 7.64
CA PHE A 63 0.13 -4.09 7.99
C PHE A 63 0.72 -2.95 8.81
N ILE A 64 0.53 -1.72 8.35
CA ILE A 64 1.08 -0.51 8.97
C ILE A 64 0.58 -0.36 10.40
N THR A 65 -0.70 -0.59 10.65
CA THR A 65 -1.30 -0.35 11.96
C THR A 65 -1.13 -1.54 12.93
N LYS A 66 -1.08 -2.78 12.43
CA LYS A 66 -1.12 -3.98 13.30
C LYS A 66 0.20 -4.74 13.45
N ALA A 67 1.16 -4.60 12.54
CA ALA A 67 2.37 -5.43 12.55
C ALA A 67 3.48 -4.92 13.49
N GLY A 68 3.47 -3.65 13.88
CA GLY A 68 4.56 -3.02 14.65
C GLY A 68 5.90 -2.94 13.91
N ALA A 69 5.89 -3.13 12.59
CA ALA A 69 7.10 -3.26 11.76
C ALA A 69 7.97 -1.98 11.74
N GLN A 70 7.37 -0.81 11.96
CA GLN A 70 8.07 0.48 11.93
C GLN A 70 9.16 0.60 12.99
N ALA A 71 9.03 -0.09 14.14
CA ALA A 71 10.08 -0.09 15.17
C ALA A 71 11.37 -0.73 14.64
N ALA A 72 11.24 -1.90 14.00
CA ALA A 72 12.37 -2.59 13.39
C ALA A 72 12.89 -1.82 12.16
N ALA A 73 11.99 -1.32 11.32
CA ALA A 73 12.36 -0.56 10.13
C ALA A 73 13.12 0.72 10.47
N SER A 74 12.72 1.45 11.52
CA SER A 74 13.45 2.61 12.03
C SER A 74 14.88 2.25 12.45
N ARG A 75 15.03 1.20 13.27
CA ARG A 75 16.35 0.74 13.75
C ARG A 75 17.27 0.28 12.62
N LEU A 76 16.71 -0.34 11.58
CA LEU A 76 17.47 -0.88 10.44
C LEU A 76 17.66 0.14 9.31
N GLY A 77 17.05 1.33 9.41
CA GLY A 77 17.09 2.31 8.33
C GLY A 77 16.39 1.84 7.07
N LEU A 78 15.24 1.15 7.19
CA LEU A 78 14.46 0.65 6.07
C LEU A 78 13.18 1.46 5.87
N ALA A 79 12.87 1.80 4.61
CA ALA A 79 11.53 2.25 4.24
C ALA A 79 10.60 1.05 4.04
N LEU A 80 9.32 1.21 4.39
CA LEU A 80 8.29 0.20 4.14
C LEU A 80 7.27 0.77 3.16
N VAL A 81 6.85 -0.04 2.19
CA VAL A 81 5.75 0.30 1.27
C VAL A 81 4.68 -0.78 1.39
N ALA A 82 3.45 -0.37 1.71
CA ALA A 82 2.27 -1.21 1.82
C ALA A 82 1.24 -0.76 0.79
N PRO A 83 1.15 -1.42 -0.38
CA PRO A 83 0.08 -1.18 -1.34
C PRO A 83 -1.25 -1.82 -0.90
N ASP A 84 -2.35 -1.43 -1.55
CA ASP A 84 -3.60 -2.18 -1.50
C ASP A 84 -3.47 -3.55 -2.22
N THR A 85 -4.46 -4.42 -2.06
CA THR A 85 -4.45 -5.82 -2.47
C THR A 85 -5.19 -6.10 -3.79
N SER A 86 -6.00 -5.14 -4.25
CA SER A 86 -6.72 -5.16 -5.52
C SER A 86 -7.11 -3.74 -5.92
N PRO A 87 -7.55 -3.51 -7.18
CA PRO A 87 -8.38 -2.35 -7.50
C PRO A 87 -9.62 -2.28 -6.59
N ARG A 88 -10.16 -1.07 -6.39
CA ARG A 88 -11.35 -0.81 -5.59
C ARG A 88 -12.34 0.04 -6.38
N GLY A 89 -13.63 -0.21 -6.20
CA GLY A 89 -14.70 0.66 -6.72
C GLY A 89 -14.83 0.65 -8.24
N LEU A 90 -14.56 -0.47 -8.89
CA LEU A 90 -14.73 -0.61 -10.33
C LEU A 90 -16.19 -0.84 -10.72
N GLY A 91 -17.02 -1.36 -9.82
CA GLY A 91 -18.42 -1.68 -10.10
C GLY A 91 -18.56 -2.89 -11.03
N VAL A 92 -17.59 -3.79 -11.03
CA VAL A 92 -17.64 -5.03 -11.82
C VAL A 92 -18.61 -6.01 -11.14
N GLU A 93 -19.45 -6.66 -11.94
CA GLU A 93 -20.39 -7.68 -11.44
C GLU A 93 -19.62 -8.81 -10.73
N GLY A 94 -20.08 -9.20 -9.54
CA GLY A 94 -19.42 -10.24 -8.75
C GLY A 94 -18.18 -9.81 -7.95
N GLU A 95 -17.66 -8.58 -8.12
CA GLU A 95 -16.36 -8.19 -7.54
C GLU A 95 -16.30 -8.20 -6.01
N ALA A 96 -17.45 -8.16 -5.34
CA ALA A 96 -17.57 -8.13 -3.89
C ALA A 96 -18.45 -9.27 -3.33
N GLU A 97 -18.76 -10.29 -4.13
CA GLU A 97 -19.63 -11.41 -3.71
C GLU A 97 -18.92 -12.41 -2.79
N SER A 98 -17.60 -12.56 -2.93
CA SER A 98 -16.79 -13.43 -2.09
C SER A 98 -15.56 -12.70 -1.55
N TRP A 99 -15.03 -13.19 -0.43
CA TRP A 99 -13.85 -12.62 0.23
C TRP A 99 -12.52 -13.12 -0.36
N ASP A 100 -12.57 -14.23 -1.10
CA ASP A 100 -11.42 -14.91 -1.71
C ASP A 100 -11.31 -14.67 -3.22
N PHE A 101 -12.14 -13.80 -3.79
CA PHE A 101 -12.10 -13.39 -5.19
C PHE A 101 -12.52 -11.92 -5.35
N GLY A 102 -11.95 -11.22 -6.32
CA GLY A 102 -12.27 -9.82 -6.59
C GLY A 102 -11.64 -8.82 -5.62
N VAL A 103 -12.47 -7.96 -5.02
CA VAL A 103 -12.06 -6.84 -4.17
C VAL A 103 -11.43 -7.35 -2.87
N GLY A 104 -10.16 -6.99 -2.64
CA GLY A 104 -9.36 -7.51 -1.53
C GLY A 104 -8.65 -8.83 -1.84
N ALA A 105 -8.75 -9.33 -3.07
CA ALA A 105 -8.29 -10.66 -3.48
C ALA A 105 -7.73 -10.65 -4.92
N GLY A 106 -6.80 -9.72 -5.22
CA GLY A 106 -6.23 -9.59 -6.57
C GLY A 106 -5.13 -10.60 -6.93
N PHE A 107 -4.64 -11.39 -5.97
CA PHE A 107 -3.61 -12.43 -6.13
C PHE A 107 -2.27 -11.99 -6.77
N TYR A 108 -2.05 -10.69 -7.00
CA TYR A 108 -0.85 -10.16 -7.65
C TYR A 108 -0.61 -10.68 -9.08
N LEU A 109 -1.69 -10.83 -9.84
CA LEU A 109 -1.68 -11.31 -11.21
C LEU A 109 -2.17 -10.23 -12.18
N ASN A 110 -1.75 -10.34 -13.44
CA ASN A 110 -2.38 -9.61 -14.54
C ASN A 110 -3.49 -10.49 -15.10
N ALA A 111 -4.76 -10.15 -14.83
CA ALA A 111 -5.89 -10.83 -15.45
C ALA A 111 -5.87 -10.64 -16.97
N THR A 112 -6.05 -11.72 -17.73
CA THR A 112 -5.98 -11.71 -19.20
C THR A 112 -7.35 -11.85 -19.87
N GLN A 113 -8.39 -12.16 -19.10
CA GLN A 113 -9.76 -12.34 -19.56
C GLN A 113 -10.72 -11.59 -18.62
N PRO A 114 -11.83 -11.04 -19.14
CA PRO A 114 -12.89 -10.46 -18.33
C PRO A 114 -13.54 -11.48 -17.39
#